data_AF-A0A0S2Z4B1-F1
#
_entry.id   AF-A0A0S2Z4B1-F1
#
_cell.length_a   1.000
_cell.length_b   1.000
_cell.length_c   1.000
_cell.angle_alpha   90.00
_cell.angle_beta   90.00
_cell.angle_gamma   90.00
#
_symmetry.space_group_name_H-M   'P 1'
#
loop_
_entity.id
_entity.type
_entity.pdbx_description
1 polymer ?
#
loop_
_entity_poly.entity_id
_entity_poly.type
_entity_poly.pdbx_seq_one_letter_code
_entity_poly.pdbx_strand_id
1 'polypeptide(L)'
;MSSFSYEPYYSTSYKRRYVETPRVHISSVRSGYSTARSAYSSYSAPVSSSLSVRRSYSSSSGSLMPSLENLDLSQVAAISNDLKSIRTQEKAQLQDLNDRFASFIERVHELEQQNKVLEAELLVLRQKHSEPSRFRALYEQEIRDLRLAAEDATNEKQALQGEREGLEETLRNLQARYEEEVLSREDAEGRLMEARKGADEAALARAELEKRIDSLMDEISFLKKVHEEEIAELQAQIQYAQISVEMDVTKPDLSAALKDIRAQYEKLAAKNMQNAEEWFKSRFTVLTESAAKNTDAVRAAKDEVSESRRLLKAKTLEIEACRGMNEALEKQLQELEDKQNADISAMQDTINKLENELRTTKSEMARYLKEYQDLLN
;
A
#
# COMPACT_ATOMS: atom_id res chain seq x y z
N MET A 1 -30.59 6.37 48.22
CA MET A 1 -29.12 6.38 48.10
C MET A 1 -28.71 5.23 47.21
N SER A 2 -28.33 5.54 45.98
CA SER A 2 -27.64 4.63 45.06
C SER A 2 -27.13 5.49 43.90
N SER A 3 -25.94 6.07 44.12
CA SER A 3 -25.18 6.84 43.15
C SER A 3 -24.58 5.89 42.12
N PHE A 4 -25.12 5.87 40.90
CA PHE A 4 -24.40 5.36 39.74
C PHE A 4 -23.56 6.50 39.18
N SER A 5 -22.31 6.55 39.64
CA SER A 5 -21.24 7.38 39.08
C SER A 5 -20.93 6.90 37.66
N TYR A 6 -21.27 7.73 36.68
CA TYR A 6 -20.85 7.59 35.29
C TYR A 6 -19.37 7.95 35.20
N GLU A 7 -18.51 6.95 35.00
CA GLU A 7 -17.08 7.16 34.81
C GLU A 7 -16.82 7.48 33.32
N PRO A 8 -16.27 8.66 32.97
CA PRO A 8 -15.90 8.95 31.59
C PRO A 8 -14.60 8.19 31.28
N TYR A 9 -14.67 7.23 30.36
CA TYR A 9 -13.47 6.63 29.79
C TYR A 9 -12.64 7.71 29.10
N TYR A 10 -11.57 8.14 29.78
CA TYR A 10 -10.52 8.96 29.21
C TYR A 10 -9.88 8.21 28.04
N SER A 11 -9.84 8.89 26.90
CA SER A 11 -9.14 8.45 25.69
C SER A 11 -7.66 8.21 26.01
N THR A 12 -7.27 6.94 26.12
CA THR A 12 -5.87 6.55 26.25
C THR A 12 -5.20 6.80 24.90
N SER A 13 -4.49 7.92 24.83
CA SER A 13 -3.61 8.26 23.72
C SER A 13 -2.48 7.22 23.63
N TYR A 14 -2.68 6.18 22.82
CA TYR A 14 -1.59 5.35 22.36
C TYR A 14 -0.68 6.20 21.47
N LYS A 15 0.36 6.78 22.07
CA LYS A 15 1.55 7.25 21.37
C LYS A 15 2.15 6.06 20.61
N ARG A 16 1.87 5.94 19.31
CA ARG A 16 2.73 5.17 18.39
C ARG A 16 4.10 5.85 18.39
N ARG A 17 5.07 5.23 19.05
CA ARG A 17 6.48 5.49 18.74
C ARG A 17 6.72 4.98 17.32
N TYR A 18 7.03 5.89 16.43
CA TYR A 18 7.75 5.54 15.20
C TYR A 18 9.08 4.90 15.60
N VAL A 19 9.27 3.64 15.20
CA VAL A 19 10.60 3.04 15.17
C VAL A 19 11.11 3.21 13.75
N GLU A 20 11.96 4.21 13.62
CA GLU A 20 12.77 4.52 12.45
C GLU A 20 13.77 3.37 12.25
N THR A 21 13.72 2.70 11.10
CA THR A 21 14.74 1.72 10.71
C THR A 21 15.79 2.42 9.85
N PRO A 22 17.10 2.20 10.10
CA PRO A 22 18.14 2.93 9.38
C PRO A 22 18.28 2.41 7.95
N ARG A 23 18.24 3.35 7.00
CA ARG A 23 18.75 3.18 5.63
C ARG A 23 20.24 2.87 5.69
N VAL A 24 20.64 1.74 5.13
CA VAL A 24 22.04 1.48 4.79
C VAL A 24 22.26 1.91 3.35
N HIS A 25 23.02 2.98 3.17
CA HIS A 25 23.62 3.38 1.91
C HIS A 25 24.72 2.39 1.54
N ILE A 26 24.70 1.86 0.32
CA ILE A 26 25.91 1.31 -0.31
C ILE A 26 26.20 2.14 -1.56
N SER A 27 27.26 2.91 -1.45
CA SER A 27 27.86 3.73 -2.48
C SER A 27 28.62 2.90 -3.51
N SER A 28 28.50 3.35 -4.76
CA SER A 28 29.32 3.03 -5.93
C SER A 28 30.82 2.93 -5.66
N VAL A 29 31.47 1.88 -6.20
CA VAL A 29 32.87 1.93 -6.62
C VAL A 29 33.04 1.23 -7.97
N ARG A 30 33.05 2.08 -9.00
CA ARG A 30 33.89 2.08 -10.21
C ARG A 30 34.92 0.94 -10.32
N SER A 31 34.85 0.14 -11.39
CA SER A 31 35.96 -0.71 -11.84
C SER A 31 36.33 -0.33 -13.28
N GLY A 32 37.57 0.15 -13.44
CA GLY A 32 38.20 0.48 -14.71
C GLY A 32 39.22 -0.58 -15.10
N TYR A 33 39.23 -0.85 -16.41
CA TYR A 33 40.28 -1.39 -17.29
C TYR A 33 41.53 -2.05 -16.67
N SER A 34 41.86 -3.26 -17.15
CA SER A 34 43.11 -3.47 -17.90
C SER A 34 43.25 -4.90 -18.46
N THR A 35 43.66 -4.93 -19.71
CA THR A 35 44.10 -6.06 -20.57
C THR A 35 45.43 -6.68 -20.11
N ALA A 36 45.58 -8.00 -20.23
CA ALA A 36 46.82 -8.71 -20.64
C ALA A 36 46.49 -10.21 -20.80
N ARG A 37 46.47 -10.75 -22.03
CA ARG A 37 47.56 -11.50 -22.69
C ARG A 37 48.11 -12.69 -21.86
N SER A 38 47.90 -13.90 -22.37
CA SER A 38 49.02 -14.81 -22.63
C SER A 38 48.67 -15.78 -23.76
N ALA A 39 49.70 -16.08 -24.56
CA ALA A 39 49.71 -16.88 -25.76
C ALA A 39 50.63 -18.08 -25.55
N TYR A 40 50.31 -19.23 -26.16
CA TYR A 40 51.19 -20.29 -26.70
C TYR A 40 50.23 -21.37 -27.23
N SER A 41 49.98 -21.50 -28.54
CA SER A 41 50.79 -22.13 -29.59
C SER A 41 51.21 -23.56 -29.30
N SER A 42 50.61 -24.51 -30.02
CA SER A 42 51.31 -25.63 -30.65
C SER A 42 50.47 -26.20 -31.82
N TYR A 43 50.90 -25.89 -33.04
CA TYR A 43 51.15 -26.82 -34.17
C TYR A 43 51.02 -28.32 -33.78
N SER A 44 50.40 -29.25 -34.53
CA SER A 44 50.42 -29.56 -35.97
C SER A 44 49.47 -30.77 -36.17
N ALA A 45 48.61 -30.83 -37.20
CA ALA A 45 48.82 -31.50 -38.50
C ALA A 45 47.83 -32.68 -38.71
N PRO A 46 47.55 -33.05 -39.97
CA PRO A 46 46.22 -33.52 -40.39
C PRO A 46 46.13 -35.03 -40.62
N VAL A 47 44.89 -35.52 -40.63
CA VAL A 47 44.53 -36.90 -40.96
C VAL A 47 44.58 -37.06 -42.48
N SER A 48 45.55 -37.82 -42.99
CA SER A 48 45.64 -38.15 -44.42
C SER A 48 44.88 -39.44 -44.72
N SER A 49 44.03 -39.35 -45.73
CA SER A 49 43.24 -40.39 -46.36
C SER A 49 44.11 -41.36 -47.15
N SER A 50 43.88 -42.65 -46.97
CA SER A 50 44.51 -43.73 -47.73
C SER A 50 43.82 -43.89 -49.10
N LEU A 51 44.44 -43.33 -50.15
CA LEU A 51 44.10 -43.60 -51.55
C LEU A 51 44.96 -44.76 -52.07
N SER A 52 44.33 -45.91 -52.32
CA SER A 52 44.95 -47.08 -52.93
C SER A 52 45.15 -46.87 -54.43
N VAL A 53 46.35 -46.44 -54.82
CA VAL A 53 46.77 -46.35 -56.23
C VAL A 53 47.29 -47.72 -56.68
N ARG A 54 46.52 -48.40 -57.55
CA ARG A 54 47.01 -49.53 -58.34
C ARG A 54 48.03 -49.02 -59.35
N ARG A 55 49.28 -49.53 -59.30
CA ARG A 55 50.28 -49.35 -60.36
C ARG A 55 50.58 -50.65 -61.07
N SER A 56 50.57 -50.52 -62.39
CA SER A 56 50.80 -51.46 -63.46
C SER A 56 52.25 -51.97 -63.47
N TYR A 57 52.44 -53.23 -63.84
CA TYR A 57 53.74 -53.75 -64.28
C TYR A 57 53.73 -53.86 -65.80
N SER A 58 54.66 -53.16 -66.45
CA SER A 58 55.03 -53.39 -67.84
C SER A 58 56.51 -53.05 -67.99
N SER A 59 57.33 -54.07 -68.23
CA SER A 59 58.60 -53.89 -68.93
C SER A 59 58.85 -55.12 -69.80
N SER A 60 58.84 -54.84 -71.09
CA SER A 60 59.31 -55.67 -72.18
C SER A 60 60.76 -55.31 -72.48
N SER A 61 61.58 -56.31 -72.75
CA SER A 61 62.80 -56.28 -73.58
C SER A 61 63.45 -57.67 -73.45
N GLY A 62 63.83 -58.41 -74.49
CA GLY A 62 64.20 -57.97 -75.82
C GLY A 62 65.66 -58.32 -76.09
N SER A 63 65.89 -59.58 -76.46
CA SER A 63 66.76 -59.99 -77.58
C SER A 63 68.27 -60.23 -77.37
N LEU A 64 68.72 -61.21 -78.17
CA LEU A 64 70.03 -61.42 -78.83
C LEU A 64 71.02 -62.40 -78.18
N MET A 65 71.12 -63.58 -78.82
CA MET A 65 72.34 -64.39 -78.91
C MET A 65 73.47 -63.60 -79.60
N PRO A 66 74.74 -63.96 -79.33
CA PRO A 66 75.52 -64.49 -80.43
C PRO A 66 76.31 -65.75 -80.08
N SER A 67 76.47 -66.56 -81.12
CA SER A 67 77.49 -67.59 -81.29
C SER A 67 78.90 -67.02 -81.06
N LEU A 68 79.82 -67.80 -80.49
CA LEU A 68 81.09 -68.21 -81.12
C LEU A 68 82.04 -68.90 -80.13
N GLU A 69 82.73 -69.89 -80.69
CA GLU A 69 83.84 -70.66 -80.13
C GLU A 69 85.08 -69.79 -79.86
N ASN A 70 85.98 -70.33 -79.01
CA ASN A 70 87.40 -69.97 -78.77
C ASN A 70 87.77 -69.09 -77.54
N LEU A 71 88.19 -69.80 -76.48
CA LEU A 71 89.44 -69.65 -75.70
C LEU A 71 89.93 -68.23 -75.29
N ASP A 72 89.70 -67.86 -74.02
CA ASP A 72 90.72 -67.33 -73.09
C ASP A 72 90.25 -67.49 -71.61
N LEU A 73 90.89 -68.40 -70.87
CA LEU A 73 90.48 -68.87 -69.53
C LEU A 73 90.84 -67.88 -68.40
N SER A 74 91.54 -66.77 -68.69
CA SER A 74 92.05 -65.83 -67.68
C SER A 74 91.07 -64.67 -67.36
N GLN A 75 90.26 -64.23 -68.32
CA GLN A 75 89.27 -63.15 -68.13
C GLN A 75 87.98 -63.61 -67.41
N VAL A 76 87.56 -64.86 -67.59
CA VAL A 76 86.33 -65.41 -66.96
C VAL A 76 86.50 -65.58 -65.44
N ALA A 77 87.71 -65.88 -64.97
CA ALA A 77 88.01 -66.01 -63.54
C ALA A 77 87.96 -64.67 -62.79
N ALA A 78 88.41 -63.58 -63.42
CA ALA A 78 88.34 -62.23 -62.84
C ALA A 78 86.88 -61.75 -62.70
N ILE A 79 86.08 -61.89 -63.76
CA ILE A 79 84.65 -61.52 -63.77
C ILE A 79 83.85 -62.39 -62.76
N SER A 80 84.21 -63.67 -62.62
CA SER A 80 83.59 -64.56 -61.63
C SER A 80 83.90 -64.17 -60.18
N ASN A 81 85.11 -63.70 -59.89
CA ASN A 81 85.47 -63.21 -58.56
C ASN A 81 84.80 -61.86 -58.24
N ASP A 82 84.67 -60.96 -59.20
CA ASP A 82 83.90 -59.71 -59.03
C ASP A 82 82.41 -59.98 -58.84
N LEU A 83 81.83 -60.96 -59.54
CA LEU A 83 80.44 -61.37 -59.29
C LEU A 83 80.23 -62.01 -57.92
N LYS A 84 81.24 -62.68 -57.37
CA LYS A 84 81.19 -63.21 -56.00
C LYS A 84 81.29 -62.10 -54.97
N SER A 85 82.15 -61.10 -55.17
CA SER A 85 82.28 -59.95 -54.28
C SER A 85 80.99 -59.11 -54.26
N ILE A 86 80.39 -58.85 -55.44
CA ILE A 86 79.10 -58.18 -55.58
C ILE A 86 78.00 -58.97 -54.87
N ARG A 87 77.89 -60.30 -55.08
CA ARG A 87 76.89 -61.12 -54.37
C ARG A 87 77.09 -61.15 -52.86
N THR A 88 78.33 -61.14 -52.38
CA THR A 88 78.59 -61.05 -50.93
C THR A 88 78.22 -59.69 -50.36
N GLN A 89 78.43 -58.62 -51.14
CA GLN A 89 78.06 -57.26 -50.77
C GLN A 89 76.54 -57.07 -50.78
N GLU A 90 75.84 -57.56 -51.81
CA GLU A 90 74.37 -57.59 -51.88
C GLU A 90 73.78 -58.43 -50.74
N LYS A 91 74.37 -59.60 -50.43
CA LYS A 91 73.95 -60.41 -49.29
C LYS A 91 74.12 -59.67 -47.96
N ALA A 92 75.23 -58.95 -47.77
CA ALA A 92 75.45 -58.14 -46.58
C ALA A 92 74.46 -56.96 -46.48
N GLN A 93 74.14 -56.31 -47.60
CA GLN A 93 73.12 -55.25 -47.66
C GLN A 93 71.71 -55.78 -47.38
N LEU A 94 71.35 -56.94 -47.94
CA LEU A 94 70.08 -57.61 -47.64
C LEU A 94 70.01 -58.05 -46.18
N GLN A 95 71.14 -58.43 -45.58
CA GLN A 95 71.20 -58.77 -44.16
C GLN A 95 71.03 -57.52 -43.28
N ASP A 96 71.74 -56.42 -43.54
CA ASP A 96 71.54 -55.13 -42.84
C ASP A 96 70.09 -54.63 -42.99
N LEU A 97 69.50 -54.78 -44.18
CA LEU A 97 68.11 -54.42 -44.39
C LEU A 97 67.15 -55.33 -43.60
N ASN A 98 67.43 -56.62 -43.53
CA ASN A 98 66.64 -57.58 -42.75
C ASN A 98 66.76 -57.31 -41.25
N ASP A 99 67.96 -57.03 -40.75
CA ASP A 99 68.20 -56.67 -39.35
C ASP A 99 67.46 -55.37 -38.98
N ARG A 100 67.45 -54.38 -39.88
CA ARG A 100 66.62 -53.18 -39.73
C ARG A 100 65.12 -53.49 -39.75
N PHE A 101 64.65 -54.36 -40.63
CA PHE A 101 63.25 -54.79 -40.63
C PHE A 101 62.87 -55.54 -39.35
N ALA A 102 63.74 -56.41 -38.83
CA ALA A 102 63.52 -57.09 -37.56
C ALA A 102 63.39 -56.07 -36.42
N SER A 103 64.28 -55.08 -36.35
CA SER A 103 64.20 -54.00 -35.34
C SER A 103 62.93 -53.14 -35.49
N PHE A 104 62.46 -52.91 -36.73
CA PHE A 104 61.23 -52.17 -36.99
C PHE A 104 59.99 -52.98 -36.56
N ILE A 105 59.96 -54.29 -36.84
CA ILE A 105 58.87 -55.18 -36.42
C ILE A 105 58.81 -55.26 -34.89
N GLU A 106 59.95 -55.39 -34.22
CA GLU A 106 60.04 -55.36 -32.76
C GLU A 106 59.50 -54.04 -32.20
N ARG A 107 59.88 -52.91 -32.82
CA ARG A 107 59.38 -51.60 -32.43
C ARG A 107 57.87 -51.43 -32.64
N VAL A 108 57.34 -51.97 -33.74
CA VAL A 108 55.89 -51.97 -33.99
C VAL A 108 55.17 -52.82 -32.95
N HIS A 109 55.69 -54.00 -32.60
CA HIS A 109 55.13 -54.83 -31.53
C HIS A 109 55.13 -54.13 -30.17
N GLU A 110 56.23 -53.46 -29.81
CA GLU A 110 56.29 -52.63 -28.59
C GLU A 110 55.22 -51.53 -28.60
N LEU A 111 55.07 -50.81 -29.71
CA LEU A 111 54.09 -49.74 -29.85
C LEU A 111 52.65 -50.27 -29.83
N GLU A 112 52.38 -51.42 -30.46
CA GLU A 112 51.08 -52.09 -30.38
C GLU A 112 50.75 -52.53 -28.96
N GLN A 113 51.74 -53.04 -28.22
CA GLN A 113 51.55 -53.42 -26.82
C GLN A 113 51.32 -52.19 -25.95
N GLN A 114 52.06 -51.09 -26.17
CA GLN A 114 51.83 -49.82 -25.49
C GLN A 114 50.45 -49.24 -25.80
N ASN A 115 50.00 -49.27 -27.06
CA ASN A 115 48.66 -48.82 -27.44
C ASN A 115 47.57 -49.66 -26.76
N LYS A 116 47.73 -50.99 -26.68
CA LYS A 116 46.78 -51.85 -25.97
C LYS A 116 46.67 -51.50 -24.48
N VAL A 117 47.80 -51.17 -23.84
CA VAL A 117 47.80 -50.73 -22.43
C VAL A 117 47.10 -49.38 -22.30
N LEU A 118 47.40 -48.41 -23.17
CA LEU A 118 46.76 -47.09 -23.16
C LEU A 118 45.26 -47.17 -23.44
N GLU A 119 44.82 -48.05 -24.35
CA GLU A 119 43.41 -48.31 -24.61
C GLU A 119 42.68 -48.88 -23.38
N ALA A 120 43.32 -49.83 -22.67
CA ALA A 120 42.78 -50.39 -21.45
C ALA A 120 42.69 -49.34 -20.32
N GLU A 121 43.73 -48.52 -20.15
CA GLU A 121 43.72 -47.41 -19.18
C GLU A 121 42.64 -46.38 -19.50
N LEU A 122 42.46 -46.03 -20.78
CA LEU A 122 41.43 -45.10 -21.24
C LEU A 122 40.02 -45.65 -20.95
N LEU A 123 39.80 -46.96 -21.15
CA LEU A 123 38.53 -47.60 -20.85
C LEU A 123 38.22 -47.54 -19.35
N VAL A 124 39.20 -47.86 -18.49
CA VAL A 124 39.06 -47.77 -17.03
C VAL A 124 38.78 -46.34 -16.57
N LEU A 125 39.46 -45.35 -17.15
CA LEU A 125 39.23 -43.94 -16.85
C LEU A 125 37.84 -43.48 -17.29
N ARG A 126 37.37 -43.88 -18.48
CA ARG A 126 36.01 -43.60 -18.95
C ARG A 126 34.96 -44.21 -18.04
N GLN A 127 35.16 -45.45 -17.58
CA GLN A 127 34.23 -46.11 -16.66
C GLN A 127 34.17 -45.40 -15.29
N LYS A 128 35.31 -44.94 -14.77
CA LYS A 128 35.36 -44.14 -13.54
C LYS A 128 34.67 -42.78 -13.68
N HIS A 129 34.70 -42.18 -14.87
CA HIS A 129 34.06 -40.90 -15.15
C HIS A 129 32.61 -41.03 -15.65
N SER A 130 32.15 -42.22 -16.02
CA SER A 130 30.75 -42.47 -16.43
C SER A 130 29.80 -42.67 -15.25
N GLU A 131 30.32 -42.91 -14.05
CA GLU A 131 29.50 -42.96 -12.84
C GLU A 131 28.92 -41.56 -12.56
N PRO A 132 27.59 -41.38 -12.58
CA PRO A 132 26.98 -40.09 -12.29
C PRO A 132 27.43 -39.64 -10.90
N SER A 133 28.03 -38.45 -10.82
CA SER A 133 28.57 -37.91 -9.58
C SER A 133 27.50 -37.87 -8.50
N ARG A 134 27.64 -38.71 -7.46
CA ARG A 134 26.74 -38.79 -6.31
C ARG A 134 26.42 -37.41 -5.71
N PHE A 135 27.37 -36.47 -5.79
CA PHE A 135 27.19 -35.09 -5.36
C PHE A 135 26.15 -34.35 -6.18
N ARG A 136 26.11 -34.55 -7.50
CA ARG A 136 25.08 -33.96 -8.37
C ARG A 136 23.68 -34.39 -7.95
N ALA A 137 23.48 -35.68 -7.67
CA ALA A 137 22.19 -36.19 -7.20
C ALA A 137 21.77 -35.60 -5.84
N LEU A 138 22.71 -35.42 -4.92
CA LEU A 138 22.45 -34.76 -3.63
C LEU A 138 22.06 -33.29 -3.81
N TYR A 139 22.77 -32.54 -4.65
CA TYR A 139 22.40 -31.15 -4.95
C TYR A 139 21.06 -31.05 -5.69
N GLU A 140 20.76 -31.94 -6.62
CA GLU A 140 19.47 -31.98 -7.31
C GLU A 140 18.31 -32.35 -6.36
N GLN A 141 18.58 -33.16 -5.33
CA GLN A 141 17.61 -33.41 -4.26
C GLN A 141 17.41 -32.16 -3.39
N GLU A 142 18.49 -31.56 -2.90
CA GLU A 142 18.43 -30.34 -2.07
C GLU A 142 17.69 -29.19 -2.79
N ILE A 143 17.96 -29.00 -4.09
CA ILE A 143 17.26 -27.99 -4.90
C ILE A 143 15.77 -28.29 -5.01
N ARG A 144 15.37 -29.57 -5.09
CA ARG A 144 13.95 -29.95 -5.10
C ARG A 144 13.30 -29.69 -3.75
N ASP A 145 13.96 -30.06 -2.66
CA ASP A 145 13.43 -29.88 -1.30
C ASP A 145 13.30 -28.38 -0.97
N LEU A 146 14.27 -27.56 -1.37
CA LEU A 146 14.21 -26.10 -1.24
C LEU A 146 13.10 -25.47 -2.09
N ARG A 147 12.82 -26.00 -3.28
CA ARG A 147 11.70 -25.53 -4.12
C ARG A 147 10.35 -25.86 -3.48
N LEU A 148 10.18 -27.07 -2.97
CA LEU A 148 8.97 -27.47 -2.26
C LEU A 148 8.75 -26.60 -1.01
N ALA A 149 9.79 -26.38 -0.21
CA ALA A 149 9.71 -25.49 0.95
C ALA A 149 9.34 -24.04 0.56
N ALA A 150 9.84 -23.55 -0.56
CA ALA A 150 9.47 -22.22 -1.08
C ALA A 150 8.00 -22.18 -1.54
N GLU A 151 7.53 -23.21 -2.24
CA GLU A 151 6.12 -23.34 -2.66
C GLU A 151 5.19 -23.41 -1.45
N ASP A 152 5.51 -24.23 -0.45
CA ASP A 152 4.74 -24.33 0.80
C ASP A 152 4.67 -22.99 1.53
N ALA A 153 5.80 -22.28 1.67
CA ALA A 153 5.84 -20.95 2.27
C ALA A 153 5.02 -19.92 1.48
N THR A 154 4.99 -20.01 0.14
CA THR A 154 4.14 -19.13 -0.68
C THR A 154 2.66 -19.43 -0.51
N ASN A 155 2.28 -20.70 -0.40
CA ASN A 155 0.90 -21.12 -0.17
C ASN A 155 0.42 -20.67 1.22
N GLU A 156 1.24 -20.86 2.26
CA GLU A 156 0.94 -20.39 3.62
C GLU A 156 0.79 -18.86 3.66
N LYS A 157 1.69 -18.13 2.99
CA LYS A 157 1.59 -16.67 2.88
C LYS A 157 0.29 -16.25 2.19
N GLN A 158 -0.12 -16.92 1.11
CA GLN A 158 -1.37 -16.62 0.42
C GLN A 158 -2.58 -16.90 1.29
N ALA A 159 -2.59 -18.01 2.05
CA ALA A 159 -3.66 -18.34 2.99
C ALA A 159 -3.79 -17.27 4.09
N LEU A 160 -2.68 -16.89 4.73
CA LEU A 160 -2.65 -15.84 5.75
C LEU A 160 -3.07 -14.47 5.19
N GLN A 161 -2.72 -14.18 3.94
CA GLN A 161 -3.16 -12.96 3.29
C GLN A 161 -4.69 -12.95 3.08
N GLY A 162 -5.28 -14.06 2.65
CA GLY A 162 -6.72 -14.20 2.53
C GLY A 162 -7.45 -14.06 3.88
N GLU A 163 -6.91 -14.66 4.94
CA GLU A 163 -7.44 -14.48 6.30
C GLU A 163 -7.37 -13.02 6.76
N ARG A 164 -6.25 -12.34 6.48
CA ARG A 164 -6.09 -10.91 6.79
C ARG A 164 -7.13 -10.06 6.06
N GLU A 165 -7.31 -10.29 4.75
CA GLU A 165 -8.29 -9.58 3.94
C GLU A 165 -9.72 -9.81 4.44
N GLY A 166 -10.06 -11.05 4.82
CA GLY A 166 -11.35 -11.37 5.45
C GLY A 166 -11.54 -10.66 6.80
N LEU A 167 -10.52 -10.64 7.67
CA LEU A 167 -10.58 -9.91 8.93
C LEU A 167 -10.72 -8.39 8.72
N GLU A 168 -10.01 -7.82 7.75
CA GLU A 168 -10.17 -6.41 7.39
C GLU A 168 -11.58 -6.09 6.89
N GLU A 169 -12.20 -6.96 6.08
CA GLU A 169 -13.58 -6.80 5.64
C GLU A 169 -14.57 -6.86 6.82
N THR A 170 -14.41 -7.83 7.73
CA THR A 170 -15.26 -7.90 8.94
C THR A 170 -15.10 -6.65 9.81
N LEU A 171 -13.89 -6.12 9.95
CA LEU A 171 -13.62 -4.90 10.69
C LEU A 171 -14.28 -3.68 10.04
N ARG A 172 -14.17 -3.53 8.70
CA ARG A 172 -14.86 -2.45 7.96
C ARG A 172 -16.38 -2.55 8.13
N ASN A 173 -16.94 -3.75 8.06
CA ASN A 173 -18.38 -3.97 8.25
C ASN A 173 -18.83 -3.62 9.68
N LEU A 174 -18.03 -3.96 10.70
CA LEU A 174 -18.31 -3.59 12.08
C LEU A 174 -18.19 -2.08 12.31
N GLN A 175 -17.21 -1.42 11.70
CA GLN A 175 -17.08 0.04 11.75
C GLN A 175 -18.29 0.74 11.13
N ALA A 176 -18.72 0.32 9.95
CA ALA A 176 -19.90 0.89 9.30
C ALA A 176 -21.18 0.72 10.16
N ARG A 177 -21.38 -0.46 10.75
CA ARG A 177 -22.51 -0.69 11.68
C ARG A 177 -22.42 0.17 12.93
N TYR A 178 -21.23 0.35 13.47
CA TYR A 178 -21.01 1.22 14.63
C TYR A 178 -21.35 2.68 14.30
N GLU A 179 -20.93 3.18 13.14
CA GLU A 179 -21.25 4.54 12.68
C GLU A 179 -22.77 4.73 12.48
N GLU A 180 -23.45 3.74 11.88
CA GLU A 180 -24.91 3.75 11.75
C GLU A 180 -25.62 3.77 13.12
N GLU A 181 -25.17 2.95 14.07
CA GLU A 181 -25.73 2.91 15.43
C GLU A 181 -25.50 4.23 16.18
N VAL A 182 -24.33 4.86 16.01
CA VAL A 182 -24.04 6.18 16.59
C VAL A 182 -25.01 7.23 16.06
N LEU A 183 -25.22 7.28 14.74
CA LEU A 183 -26.17 8.22 14.12
C LEU A 183 -27.61 7.94 14.56
N SER A 184 -28.01 6.67 14.63
CA SER A 184 -29.33 6.25 15.13
C SER A 184 -29.55 6.68 16.58
N ARG A 185 -28.53 6.51 17.44
CA ARG A 185 -28.58 6.96 18.84
C ARG A 185 -28.71 8.48 18.94
N GLU A 186 -27.96 9.25 18.14
CA GLU A 186 -28.04 10.70 18.12
C GLU A 186 -29.43 11.20 17.68
N ASP A 187 -30.02 10.56 16.65
CA ASP A 187 -31.40 10.86 16.22
C ASP A 187 -32.43 10.54 17.31
N ALA A 188 -32.28 9.38 17.99
CA ALA A 188 -33.16 9.00 19.09
C ALA A 188 -33.02 9.95 20.30
N GLU A 189 -31.81 10.40 20.62
CA GLU A 189 -31.55 11.40 21.66
C GLU A 189 -32.13 12.76 21.29
N GLY A 190 -32.02 13.17 20.02
CA GLY A 190 -32.67 14.37 19.48
C GLY A 190 -34.19 14.32 19.67
N ARG A 191 -34.83 13.24 19.22
CA ARG A 191 -36.29 13.02 19.40
C ARG A 191 -36.71 13.02 20.86
N LEU A 192 -35.90 12.44 21.76
CA LEU A 192 -36.16 12.44 23.19
C LEU A 192 -36.07 13.86 23.79
N MET A 193 -35.09 14.65 23.38
CA MET A 193 -34.96 16.05 23.80
C MET A 193 -36.14 16.90 23.34
N GLU A 194 -36.58 16.74 22.09
CA GLU A 194 -37.77 17.40 21.56
C GLU A 194 -39.03 17.01 22.34
N ALA A 195 -39.21 15.72 22.62
CA ALA A 195 -40.34 15.23 23.42
C ALA A 195 -40.33 15.79 24.85
N ARG A 196 -39.15 15.89 25.49
CA ARG A 196 -39.01 16.53 26.81
C ARG A 196 -39.38 18.00 26.76
N LYS A 197 -38.88 18.73 25.78
CA LYS A 197 -39.21 20.14 25.59
C LYS A 197 -40.72 20.34 25.40
N GLY A 198 -41.36 19.52 24.57
CA GLY A 198 -42.80 19.54 24.37
C GLY A 198 -43.59 19.22 25.65
N ALA A 199 -43.10 18.28 26.48
CA ALA A 199 -43.70 17.96 27.77
C ALA A 199 -43.58 19.14 28.76
N ASP A 200 -42.43 19.82 28.80
CA ASP A 200 -42.20 21.00 29.64
C ASP A 200 -43.09 22.17 29.20
N GLU A 201 -43.18 22.43 27.89
CA GLU A 201 -44.09 23.44 27.31
C GLU A 201 -45.56 23.14 27.66
N ALA A 202 -45.99 21.88 27.55
CA ALA A 202 -47.34 21.45 27.94
C ALA A 202 -47.58 21.59 29.46
N ALA A 203 -46.59 21.29 30.29
CA ALA A 203 -46.66 21.45 31.74
C ALA A 203 -46.79 22.93 32.14
N LEU A 204 -46.04 23.83 31.49
CA LEU A 204 -46.16 25.27 31.69
C LEU A 204 -47.55 25.78 31.28
N ALA A 205 -48.02 25.40 30.08
CA ALA A 205 -49.36 25.77 29.61
C ALA A 205 -50.46 25.29 30.57
N ARG A 206 -50.32 24.07 31.11
CA ARG A 206 -51.25 23.55 32.13
C ARG A 206 -51.21 24.39 33.41
N ALA A 207 -50.03 24.73 33.92
CA ALA A 207 -49.88 25.55 35.12
C ALA A 207 -50.47 26.97 34.93
N GLU A 208 -50.31 27.56 33.75
CA GLU A 208 -50.93 28.84 33.40
C GLU A 208 -52.46 28.76 33.41
N LEU A 209 -53.02 27.69 32.84
CA LEU A 209 -54.46 27.44 32.87
C LEU A 209 -54.98 27.19 34.29
N GLU A 210 -54.29 26.41 35.10
CA GLU A 210 -54.62 26.18 36.52
C GLU A 210 -54.67 27.52 37.28
N LYS A 211 -53.63 28.36 37.14
CA LYS A 211 -53.62 29.70 37.76
C LYS A 211 -54.79 30.58 37.28
N ARG A 212 -55.18 30.47 36.01
CA ARG A 212 -56.33 31.22 35.48
C ARG A 212 -57.65 30.71 36.04
N ILE A 213 -57.78 29.39 36.24
CA ILE A 213 -58.93 28.80 36.93
C ILE A 213 -59.02 29.33 38.36
N ASP A 214 -57.91 29.29 39.12
CA ASP A 214 -57.87 29.80 40.50
C ASP A 214 -58.27 31.27 40.57
N SER A 215 -57.72 32.10 39.68
CA SER A 215 -58.08 33.52 39.60
C SER A 215 -59.56 33.76 39.30
N LEU A 216 -60.17 32.96 38.42
CA LEU A 216 -61.60 33.06 38.11
C LEU A 216 -62.46 32.55 39.27
N MET A 217 -62.00 31.53 40.00
CA MET A 217 -62.68 31.05 41.21
C MET A 217 -62.66 32.09 42.33
N ASP A 218 -61.54 32.79 42.52
CA ASP A 218 -61.42 33.91 43.45
C ASP A 218 -62.36 35.06 43.06
N GLU A 219 -62.43 35.40 41.77
CA GLU A 219 -63.34 36.42 41.25
C GLU A 219 -64.82 36.06 41.48
N ILE A 220 -65.21 34.81 41.18
CA ILE A 220 -66.57 34.30 41.46
C ILE A 220 -66.88 34.38 42.96
N SER A 221 -65.93 33.99 43.81
CA SER A 221 -66.12 34.01 45.26
C SER A 221 -66.23 35.44 45.81
N PHE A 222 -65.46 36.37 45.26
CA PHE A 222 -65.57 37.79 45.55
C PHE A 222 -66.95 38.35 45.15
N LEU A 223 -67.38 38.12 43.90
CA LEU A 223 -68.68 38.58 43.42
C LEU A 223 -69.84 38.01 44.24
N LYS A 224 -69.77 36.74 44.64
CA LYS A 224 -70.77 36.14 45.54
C LYS A 224 -70.85 36.86 46.88
N LYS A 225 -69.71 37.17 47.51
CA LYS A 225 -69.67 37.89 48.78
C LYS A 225 -70.24 39.30 48.64
N VAL A 226 -69.86 40.03 47.59
CA VAL A 226 -70.38 41.37 47.31
C VAL A 226 -71.89 41.34 47.12
N HIS A 227 -72.43 40.41 46.32
CA HIS A 227 -73.88 40.28 46.17
C HIS A 227 -74.59 39.90 47.48
N GLU A 228 -74.02 39.03 48.30
CA GLU A 228 -74.58 38.68 49.62
C GLU A 228 -74.64 39.91 50.54
N GLU A 229 -73.59 40.72 50.55
CA GLU A 229 -73.51 41.98 51.30
C GLU A 229 -74.51 43.03 50.78
N GLU A 230 -74.62 43.22 49.46
CA GLU A 230 -75.61 44.11 48.84
C GLU A 230 -77.05 43.67 49.16
N ILE A 231 -77.34 42.36 49.12
CA ILE A 231 -78.66 41.84 49.50
C ILE A 231 -78.93 42.11 50.98
N ALA A 232 -77.96 41.87 51.86
CA ALA A 232 -78.10 42.14 53.29
C ALA A 232 -78.32 43.64 53.56
N GLU A 233 -77.61 44.52 52.86
CA GLU A 233 -77.77 45.96 52.97
C GLU A 233 -79.15 46.41 52.47
N LEU A 234 -79.61 45.93 51.32
CA LEU A 234 -80.94 46.22 50.80
C LEU A 234 -82.05 45.70 51.74
N GLN A 235 -81.88 44.51 52.32
CA GLN A 235 -82.80 43.99 53.33
C GLN A 235 -82.82 44.87 54.59
N ALA A 236 -81.65 45.31 55.07
CA ALA A 236 -81.55 46.23 56.19
C ALA A 236 -82.19 47.58 55.88
N GLN A 237 -82.00 48.12 54.67
CA GLN A 237 -82.66 49.35 54.21
C GLN A 237 -84.18 49.20 54.16
N ILE A 238 -84.70 48.05 53.71
CA ILE A 238 -86.15 47.77 53.72
C ILE A 238 -86.69 47.69 55.15
N GLN A 239 -85.98 47.00 56.07
CA GLN A 239 -86.36 46.93 57.48
C GLN A 239 -86.29 48.30 58.17
N TYR A 240 -85.26 49.08 57.86
CA TYR A 240 -85.11 50.45 58.34
C TYR A 240 -86.22 51.36 57.79
N ALA A 241 -86.58 51.24 56.51
CA ALA A 241 -87.72 51.94 55.93
C ALA A 241 -89.07 51.51 56.53
N GLN A 242 -89.18 50.30 57.09
CA GLN A 242 -90.35 49.84 57.85
C GLN A 242 -90.36 50.27 59.33
N ILE A 243 -89.22 50.66 59.91
CA ILE A 243 -89.07 50.96 61.36
C ILE A 243 -88.74 52.44 61.63
N SER A 244 -88.30 53.20 60.61
CA SER A 244 -87.98 54.62 60.69
C SER A 244 -89.22 55.51 60.54
N VAL A 245 -90.17 55.39 61.46
CA VAL A 245 -91.03 56.51 61.87
C VAL A 245 -90.60 56.89 63.28
N GLU A 246 -90.22 58.16 63.43
CA GLU A 246 -89.85 58.85 64.66
C GLU A 246 -88.54 58.41 65.33
N MET A 247 -87.44 59.12 65.01
CA MET A 247 -86.49 59.47 66.06
C MET A 247 -85.82 60.82 65.78
N ASP A 248 -86.18 61.79 66.60
CA ASP A 248 -85.62 63.13 66.68
C ASP A 248 -84.21 63.03 67.31
N VAL A 249 -83.17 63.23 66.49
CA VAL A 249 -81.77 63.19 66.94
C VAL A 249 -81.24 64.62 66.95
N THR A 250 -81.09 65.14 68.17
CA THR A 250 -80.46 66.41 68.45
C THR A 250 -79.05 66.44 67.85
N LYS A 251 -78.79 67.48 67.04
CA LYS A 251 -77.53 67.69 66.33
C LYS A 251 -76.33 67.69 67.30
N PRO A 252 -75.41 66.72 67.20
CA PRO A 252 -74.05 66.96 67.65
C PRO A 252 -73.41 67.92 66.64
N ASP A 253 -72.37 68.64 67.07
CA ASP A 253 -71.66 69.60 66.21
C ASP A 253 -70.95 68.89 65.05
N LEU A 254 -71.72 68.65 63.98
CA LEU A 254 -71.32 67.97 62.74
C LEU A 254 -70.19 68.72 62.03
N SER A 255 -69.98 70.01 62.33
CA SER A 255 -69.01 70.85 61.64
C SER A 255 -67.58 70.39 61.87
N ALA A 256 -67.25 69.99 63.11
CA ALA A 256 -65.93 69.47 63.46
C ALA A 256 -65.69 68.06 62.88
N ALA A 257 -66.67 67.16 63.01
CA ALA A 257 -66.59 65.80 62.46
C ALA A 257 -66.54 65.79 60.91
N LEU A 258 -67.33 66.64 60.24
CA LEU A 258 -67.29 66.80 58.78
C LEU A 258 -65.96 67.40 58.32
N LYS A 259 -65.37 68.35 59.07
CA LYS A 259 -64.03 68.87 58.79
C LYS A 259 -62.97 67.79 58.94
N ASP A 260 -63.04 66.95 59.98
CA ASP A 260 -62.08 65.88 60.20
C ASP A 260 -62.19 64.78 59.13
N ILE A 261 -63.41 64.36 58.77
CA ILE A 261 -63.67 63.43 57.66
C ILE A 261 -63.13 64.01 56.35
N ARG A 262 -63.38 65.30 56.07
CA ARG A 262 -62.85 65.97 54.87
C ARG A 262 -61.32 65.98 54.86
N ALA A 263 -60.68 66.29 55.99
CA ALA A 263 -59.22 66.27 56.12
C ALA A 263 -58.65 64.85 55.93
N GLN A 264 -59.31 63.82 56.44
CA GLN A 264 -58.93 62.42 56.21
C GLN A 264 -59.08 62.02 54.74
N TYR A 265 -60.16 62.43 54.07
CA TYR A 265 -60.34 62.18 52.64
C TYR A 265 -59.31 62.92 51.78
N GLU A 266 -59.00 64.19 52.08
CA GLU A 266 -57.94 64.93 51.39
C GLU A 266 -56.58 64.25 51.57
N LYS A 267 -56.26 63.79 52.79
CA LYS A 267 -55.02 63.06 53.07
C LYS A 267 -54.97 61.72 52.35
N LEU A 268 -56.09 60.99 52.30
CA LEU A 268 -56.18 59.71 51.59
C LEU A 268 -56.06 59.90 50.08
N ALA A 269 -56.72 60.93 49.51
CA ALA A 269 -56.63 61.27 48.10
C ALA A 269 -55.20 61.69 47.72
N ALA A 270 -54.54 62.53 48.53
CA ALA A 270 -53.15 62.92 48.33
C ALA A 270 -52.22 61.70 48.39
N LYS A 271 -52.40 60.80 49.37
CA LYS A 271 -51.63 59.57 49.49
C LYS A 271 -51.87 58.62 48.32
N ASN A 272 -53.11 58.48 47.86
CA ASN A 272 -53.46 57.66 46.70
C ASN A 272 -52.80 58.21 45.42
N MET A 273 -52.82 59.53 45.23
CA MET A 273 -52.17 60.19 44.09
C MET A 273 -50.66 59.98 44.11
N GLN A 274 -50.00 60.16 45.28
CA GLN A 274 -48.57 59.88 45.43
C GLN A 274 -48.24 58.40 45.15
N ASN A 275 -49.02 57.47 45.71
CA ASN A 275 -48.83 56.04 45.47
C ASN A 275 -48.98 55.67 43.99
N ALA A 276 -49.94 56.28 43.29
CA ALA A 276 -50.13 56.09 41.86
C ALA A 276 -48.92 56.62 41.07
N GLU A 277 -48.41 57.82 41.39
CA GLU A 277 -47.22 58.38 40.77
C GLU A 277 -45.97 57.50 41.00
N GLU A 278 -45.74 57.05 42.22
CA GLU A 278 -44.63 56.16 42.57
C GLU A 278 -44.75 54.81 41.83
N TRP A 279 -45.97 54.26 41.75
CA TRP A 279 -46.24 53.04 41.00
C TRP A 279 -45.96 53.22 39.51
N PHE A 280 -46.41 54.33 38.89
CA PHE A 280 -46.12 54.63 37.49
C PHE A 280 -44.63 54.83 37.24
N LYS A 281 -43.93 55.57 38.11
CA LYS A 281 -42.48 55.75 38.02
C LYS A 281 -41.74 54.42 38.08
N SER A 282 -42.06 53.58 39.06
CA SER A 282 -41.47 52.23 39.21
C SER A 282 -41.76 51.35 38.00
N ARG A 283 -43.00 51.37 37.49
CA ARG A 283 -43.35 50.60 36.30
C ARG A 283 -42.59 51.09 35.07
N PHE A 284 -42.42 52.40 34.92
CA PHE A 284 -41.68 53.00 33.82
C PHE A 284 -40.18 52.69 33.86
N THR A 285 -39.56 52.71 35.04
CA THR A 285 -38.15 52.34 35.21
C THR A 285 -37.93 50.87 34.86
N VAL A 286 -38.78 49.96 35.35
CA VAL A 286 -38.72 48.53 35.00
C VAL A 286 -38.89 48.31 33.50
N LEU A 287 -39.82 49.03 32.86
CA LEU A 287 -40.05 48.91 31.42
C LEU A 287 -38.83 49.40 30.62
N THR A 288 -38.22 50.51 31.04
CA THR A 288 -37.05 51.10 30.39
C THR A 288 -35.82 50.23 30.56
N GLU A 289 -35.58 49.69 31.76
CA GLU A 289 -34.51 48.73 32.01
C GLU A 289 -34.69 47.44 31.21
N SER A 290 -35.92 46.93 31.12
CA SER A 290 -36.23 45.74 30.32
C SER A 290 -35.99 45.99 28.83
N ALA A 291 -36.40 47.15 28.32
CA ALA A 291 -36.15 47.56 26.94
C ALA A 291 -34.64 47.70 26.65
N ALA A 292 -33.87 48.28 27.57
CA ALA A 292 -32.41 48.38 27.48
C ALA A 292 -31.74 47.00 27.44
N LYS A 293 -32.10 46.10 28.36
CA LYS A 293 -31.60 44.72 28.38
C LYS A 293 -31.92 43.97 27.09
N ASN A 294 -33.13 44.13 26.57
CA ASN A 294 -33.53 43.50 25.31
C ASN A 294 -32.73 44.06 24.12
N THR A 295 -32.48 45.38 24.08
CA THR A 295 -31.64 45.97 23.02
C THR A 295 -30.18 45.52 23.11
N ASP A 296 -29.64 45.37 24.32
CA ASP A 296 -28.29 44.83 24.54
C ASP A 296 -28.21 43.36 24.10
N ALA A 297 -29.20 42.54 24.46
CA ALA A 297 -29.28 41.13 24.03
C ALA A 297 -29.34 40.99 22.51
N VAL A 298 -30.13 41.84 21.83
CA VAL A 298 -30.19 41.88 20.37
C VAL A 298 -28.86 42.29 19.74
N ARG A 299 -28.12 43.25 20.33
CA ARG A 299 -26.78 43.60 19.85
C ARG A 299 -25.79 42.45 20.04
N ALA A 300 -25.77 41.83 21.21
CA ALA A 300 -24.90 40.68 21.49
C ALA A 300 -25.14 39.52 20.51
N ALA A 301 -26.42 39.17 20.27
CA ALA A 301 -26.78 38.14 19.31
C ALA A 301 -26.34 38.50 17.87
N LYS A 302 -26.47 39.77 17.48
CA LYS A 302 -26.02 40.24 16.16
C LYS A 302 -24.49 40.14 16.01
N ASP A 303 -23.75 40.49 17.06
CA ASP A 303 -22.28 40.40 17.08
C ASP A 303 -21.83 38.92 16.99
N GLU A 304 -22.47 38.02 17.74
CA GLU A 304 -22.20 36.58 17.67
C GLU A 304 -22.48 35.98 16.28
N VAL A 305 -23.59 36.38 15.63
CA VAL A 305 -23.88 36.00 14.25
C VAL A 305 -22.81 36.52 13.29
N SER A 306 -22.32 37.74 13.51
CA SER A 306 -21.29 38.34 12.66
C SER A 306 -19.93 37.62 12.78
N GLU A 307 -19.52 37.24 14.00
CA GLU A 307 -18.30 36.46 14.24
C GLU A 307 -18.44 35.03 13.71
N SER A 308 -19.58 34.39 13.92
CA SER A 308 -19.87 33.06 13.35
C SER A 308 -19.76 33.09 11.82
N ARG A 309 -20.29 34.13 11.17
CA ARG A 309 -20.17 34.33 9.73
C ARG A 309 -18.71 34.56 9.30
N ARG A 310 -17.91 35.26 10.11
CA ARG A 310 -16.47 35.49 9.85
C ARG A 310 -15.68 34.19 9.95
N LEU A 311 -15.92 33.38 10.99
CA LEU A 311 -15.30 32.08 11.20
C LEU A 311 -15.66 31.11 10.07
N LEU A 312 -16.94 31.08 9.66
CA LEU A 312 -17.39 30.25 8.55
C LEU A 312 -16.63 30.58 7.27
N LYS A 313 -16.53 31.87 6.91
CA LYS A 313 -15.75 32.31 5.74
C LYS A 313 -14.28 31.91 5.84
N ALA A 314 -13.66 32.08 7.01
CA ALA A 314 -12.27 31.69 7.21
C ALA A 314 -12.07 30.18 7.01
N LYS A 315 -12.98 29.35 7.52
CA LYS A 315 -12.95 27.89 7.34
C LYS A 315 -13.23 27.48 5.90
N THR A 316 -14.12 28.16 5.19
CA THR A 316 -14.33 27.93 3.74
C THR A 316 -13.05 28.18 2.95
N LEU A 317 -12.35 29.28 3.22
CA LEU A 317 -11.08 29.58 2.55
C LEU A 317 -9.98 28.57 2.88
N GLU A 318 -9.93 28.08 4.12
CA GLU A 318 -8.99 27.01 4.52
C GLU A 318 -9.28 25.70 3.77
N ILE A 319 -10.55 25.33 3.62
CA ILE A 319 -10.97 24.16 2.83
C ILE A 319 -10.57 24.33 1.35
N GLU A 320 -10.82 25.49 0.76
CA GLU A 320 -10.45 25.79 -0.63
C GLU A 320 -8.94 25.73 -0.84
N ALA A 321 -8.14 26.26 0.11
CA ALA A 321 -6.68 26.18 0.06
C ALA A 321 -6.18 24.74 0.16
N CYS A 322 -6.73 23.94 1.08
CA CYS A 322 -6.39 22.52 1.19
C CYS A 322 -6.76 21.72 -0.06
N ARG A 323 -7.92 22.00 -0.67
CA ARG A 323 -8.32 21.38 -1.95
C ARG A 323 -7.35 21.74 -3.06
N GLY A 324 -6.99 23.01 -3.21
CA GLY A 324 -6.01 23.43 -4.21
C GLY A 324 -4.63 22.81 -4.00
N MET A 325 -4.22 22.59 -2.75
CA MET A 325 -2.97 21.89 -2.44
C MET A 325 -3.04 20.40 -2.79
N ASN A 326 -4.16 19.73 -2.50
CA ASN A 326 -4.36 18.33 -2.91
C ASN A 326 -4.34 18.18 -4.44
N GLU A 327 -5.08 19.02 -5.17
CA GLU A 327 -5.08 19.01 -6.65
C GLU A 327 -3.67 19.24 -7.21
N ALA A 328 -2.88 20.13 -6.62
CA ALA A 328 -1.50 20.36 -7.01
C ALA A 328 -0.60 19.14 -6.77
N LEU A 329 -0.77 18.45 -5.63
CA LEU A 329 -0.03 17.23 -5.31
C LEU A 329 -0.42 16.05 -6.21
N GLU A 330 -1.71 15.88 -6.49
CA GLU A 330 -2.22 14.87 -7.42
C GLU A 330 -1.66 15.09 -8.84
N LYS A 331 -1.62 16.34 -9.29
CA LYS A 331 -1.00 16.70 -10.57
C LYS A 331 0.50 16.39 -10.59
N GLN A 332 1.22 16.70 -9.50
CA GLN A 332 2.64 16.36 -9.39
C GLN A 332 2.89 14.84 -9.40
N LEU A 333 2.01 14.06 -8.75
CA LEU A 333 2.06 12.60 -8.78
C LEU A 333 1.87 12.08 -10.21
N GLN A 334 0.83 12.55 -10.91
CA GLN A 334 0.56 12.16 -12.30
C GLN A 334 1.74 12.50 -13.21
N GLU A 335 2.29 13.71 -13.12
CA GLU A 335 3.47 14.11 -13.90
C GLU A 335 4.70 13.25 -13.61
N LEU A 336 4.84 12.73 -12.39
CA LEU A 336 5.92 11.84 -12.00
C LEU A 336 5.70 10.42 -12.55
N GLU A 337 4.48 9.90 -12.44
CA GLU A 337 4.08 8.62 -13.03
C GLU A 337 4.27 8.61 -14.55
N ASP A 338 3.86 9.67 -15.24
CA ASP A 338 4.04 9.82 -16.69
C ASP A 338 5.53 9.81 -17.07
N LYS A 339 6.38 10.50 -16.31
CA LYS A 339 7.84 10.49 -16.50
C LYS A 339 8.42 9.10 -16.29
N GLN A 340 8.03 8.41 -15.22
CA GLN A 340 8.48 7.05 -14.95
C GLN A 340 8.05 6.07 -16.03
N ASN A 341 6.80 6.18 -16.51
CA ASN A 341 6.30 5.38 -17.63
C ASN A 341 7.11 5.63 -18.91
N ALA A 342 7.46 6.89 -19.21
CA ALA A 342 8.32 7.22 -20.33
C ALA A 342 9.73 6.61 -20.19
N ASP A 343 10.33 6.68 -19.00
CA ASP A 343 11.65 6.08 -18.71
C ASP A 343 11.62 4.55 -18.84
N ILE A 344 10.56 3.90 -18.35
CA ILE A 344 10.35 2.45 -18.50
C ILE A 344 10.23 2.09 -19.98
N SER A 345 9.44 2.85 -20.76
CA SER A 345 9.31 2.63 -22.20
C SER A 345 10.65 2.78 -22.92
N ALA A 346 11.44 3.81 -22.57
CA ALA A 346 12.76 4.02 -23.14
C ALA A 346 13.73 2.87 -22.80
N MET A 347 13.72 2.38 -21.55
CA MET A 347 14.50 1.20 -21.17
C MET A 347 14.04 -0.05 -21.93
N GLN A 348 12.73 -0.27 -22.08
CA GLN A 348 12.21 -1.40 -22.86
C GLN A 348 12.65 -1.33 -24.32
N ASP A 349 12.66 -0.15 -24.93
CA ASP A 349 13.18 0.05 -26.28
C ASP A 349 14.68 -0.28 -26.38
N THR A 350 15.47 0.09 -25.37
CA THR A 350 16.90 -0.28 -25.35
C THR A 350 17.10 -1.79 -25.20
N ILE A 351 16.30 -2.47 -24.38
CA ILE A 351 16.31 -3.93 -24.25
C ILE A 351 15.97 -4.56 -25.61
N ASN A 352 14.89 -4.12 -26.25
CA ASN A 352 14.47 -4.63 -27.55
C ASN A 352 15.57 -4.46 -28.63
N LYS A 353 16.26 -3.31 -28.65
CA LYS A 353 17.40 -3.07 -29.54
C LYS A 353 18.53 -4.07 -29.29
N LEU A 354 18.95 -4.23 -28.03
CA LEU A 354 20.02 -5.17 -27.65
C LEU A 354 19.64 -6.63 -27.94
N GLU A 355 18.38 -7.02 -27.71
CA GLU A 355 17.90 -8.36 -28.06
C GLU A 355 17.94 -8.60 -29.57
N ASN A 356 17.59 -7.60 -30.39
CA ASN A 356 17.66 -7.70 -31.84
C ASN A 356 19.10 -7.79 -32.36
N GLU A 357 20.02 -7.00 -31.80
CA GLU A 357 21.46 -7.12 -32.07
C GLU A 357 21.98 -8.51 -31.68
N LEU A 358 21.57 -9.04 -30.52
CA LEU A 358 21.93 -10.38 -30.08
C LEU A 358 21.38 -11.47 -31.02
N ARG A 359 20.12 -11.34 -31.48
CA ARG A 359 19.54 -12.26 -32.47
C ARG A 359 20.29 -12.20 -33.80
N THR A 360 20.65 -11.00 -34.26
CA THR A 360 21.37 -10.78 -35.52
C THR A 360 22.78 -11.35 -35.47
N THR A 361 23.54 -11.08 -34.41
CA THR A 361 24.88 -11.65 -34.22
C THR A 361 24.85 -13.18 -34.09
N LYS A 362 23.84 -13.74 -33.42
CA LYS A 362 23.63 -15.20 -33.38
C LYS A 362 23.34 -15.80 -34.75
N SER A 363 22.52 -15.14 -35.58
CA SER A 363 22.20 -15.64 -36.93
C SER A 363 23.41 -15.54 -37.87
N GLU A 364 24.19 -14.47 -37.79
CA GLU A 364 25.46 -14.31 -38.50
C GLU A 364 26.46 -15.39 -38.10
N MET A 365 26.62 -15.66 -36.80
CA MET A 365 27.50 -16.72 -36.30
C MET A 365 27.08 -18.10 -36.80
N ALA A 366 25.78 -18.40 -36.78
CA ALA A 366 25.24 -19.64 -37.34
C ALA A 366 25.50 -19.76 -38.85
N ARG A 367 25.38 -18.64 -39.59
CA ARG A 367 25.70 -18.58 -41.02
C ARG A 367 27.18 -18.86 -41.27
N TYR A 368 28.09 -18.21 -40.55
CA TYR A 368 29.52 -18.45 -40.68
C TYR A 368 29.88 -19.90 -40.36
N LEU A 369 29.33 -20.47 -39.28
CA LEU A 369 29.54 -21.89 -38.95
C LEU A 369 29.14 -22.82 -40.09
N LYS A 370 28.01 -22.53 -40.76
CA LYS A 370 27.56 -23.28 -41.93
C LYS A 370 28.52 -23.12 -43.11
N GLU A 371 28.92 -21.89 -43.43
CA GLU A 371 29.89 -21.61 -44.50
C GLU A 371 31.24 -22.31 -44.25
N TYR A 372 31.71 -22.34 -43.00
CA TYR A 372 32.91 -23.10 -42.60
C TYR A 372 32.72 -24.62 -42.76
N GLN A 373 31.55 -25.14 -42.42
CA GLN A 373 31.25 -26.56 -42.59
C GLN A 373 31.16 -26.96 -44.07
N ASP A 374 30.58 -26.09 -44.92
CA ASP A 374 30.47 -26.30 -46.36
C ASP A 374 31.83 -26.22 -47.07
N LEU A 375 32.79 -25.44 -46.54
CA LEU A 375 34.17 -25.37 -47.04
C LEU A 375 35.06 -26.55 -46.63
N LEU A 376 34.68 -27.27 -45.55
CA LEU A 376 35.45 -28.40 -45.02
C LEU A 376 35.03 -29.74 -45.66
N ASN A 377 33.81 -29.83 -46.19
CA ASN A 377 33.28 -30.97 -46.95
C ASN A 377 33.52 -30.79 -48.45
#